data_AF-A0A7S3X774-F1
#
_entry.id   AF-A0A7S3X774-F1
#
_cell.length_a   1.000
_cell.length_b   1.000
_cell.length_c   1.000
_cell.angle_alpha   90.00
_cell.angle_beta   90.00
_cell.angle_gamma   90.00
#
_symmetry.space_group_name_H-M   'P 1'
#
loop_
_entity.id
_entity.type
_entity.pdbx_description
1 polymer ?
#
loop_
_entity_poly.entity_id
_entity_poly.type
_entity_poly.pdbx_seq_one_letter_code
_entity_poly.pdbx_strand_id
1 'polypeptide(L)'
;MQDELEARLDAELQSVKAETMAKIDAAVEKLRAVNAPAKAAGASYAAGSALAGLQAGDPLRATLPSDARIAVIGAECALGQQLVSTIARGVSSVGEGGGSGQWTVTALCTDVDAMAESLPTGTEARLFQPFVPTALTRSLSDASAVVICTEATCGKGGVEAKAMGRLMKAIAAVGTVQRVVVVSSHGVERTRQLPFSLSNLMGQLDRQRATEQEALLVAKKKLPGHSIVRFGKIAAASEVSSPNSQDVAVEIAPGDALSGDLPVDIAASVLIETLRRDESVNATFSVAPRSASGSTGISVYSDMGLDDEFLKLVGPEILRLPLGSLAPTEVAEWLRQWGRAFLRPGQGLTTPVQVIDVPGGVMLRFVTTGTGYDDMADESPEDKWADSNAPIIPKSGDPDGALVIVAETGPLVGSRTLAQGNGTPRLRVMRAEMAEGTLVKETSEATVLERLQRDLRALEDGRGRR
;
A
#
# COMPACT_ATOMS: atom_id res chain seq x y z
N MET A 1 43.32 15.54 -49.79
CA MET A 1 41.92 15.96 -49.56
C MET A 1 41.19 14.92 -48.70
N GLN A 2 41.29 13.61 -48.99
CA GLN A 2 40.71 12.56 -48.15
C GLN A 2 41.39 12.47 -46.77
N ASP A 3 42.73 12.44 -46.73
CA ASP A 3 43.50 12.39 -45.47
C ASP A 3 43.27 13.60 -44.55
N GLU A 4 43.01 14.77 -45.14
CA GLU A 4 42.72 16.00 -44.39
C GLU A 4 41.30 15.97 -43.79
N LEU A 5 40.39 15.27 -44.43
CA LEU A 5 39.01 15.11 -43.97
C LEU A 5 38.93 14.04 -42.87
N GLU A 6 39.70 12.97 -42.98
CA GLU A 6 39.86 11.96 -41.92
C GLU A 6 40.53 12.56 -40.67
N ALA A 7 41.58 13.36 -40.83
CA ALA A 7 42.23 14.04 -39.71
C ALA A 7 41.30 15.03 -38.97
N ARG A 8 40.40 15.72 -39.69
CA ARG A 8 39.38 16.59 -39.08
C ARG A 8 38.31 15.79 -38.35
N LEU A 9 37.86 14.67 -38.94
CA LEU A 9 36.85 13.82 -38.32
C LEU A 9 37.38 13.21 -37.02
N ASP A 10 38.61 12.71 -37.01
CA ASP A 10 39.24 12.16 -35.80
C ASP A 10 39.42 13.22 -34.71
N ALA A 11 39.77 14.45 -35.09
CA ALA A 11 39.89 15.56 -34.14
C ALA A 11 38.53 15.92 -33.51
N GLU A 12 37.44 15.97 -34.30
CA GLU A 12 36.10 16.19 -33.75
C GLU A 12 35.64 15.03 -32.86
N LEU A 13 35.91 13.79 -33.26
CA LEU A 13 35.50 12.61 -32.52
C LEU A 13 36.24 12.52 -31.16
N GLN A 14 37.52 12.89 -31.12
CA GLN A 14 38.26 13.02 -29.87
C GLN A 14 37.73 14.15 -28.98
N SER A 15 37.36 15.30 -29.57
CA SER A 15 36.77 16.42 -28.83
C SER A 15 35.44 16.03 -28.17
N VAL A 16 34.53 15.40 -28.92
CA VAL A 16 33.24 14.93 -28.40
C VAL A 16 33.42 13.86 -27.32
N LYS A 17 34.38 12.95 -27.49
CA LYS A 17 34.71 11.93 -26.50
C LYS A 17 35.23 12.54 -25.19
N ALA A 18 36.08 13.55 -25.28
CA ALA A 18 36.59 14.26 -24.11
C ALA A 18 35.47 15.02 -23.37
N GLU A 19 34.58 15.70 -24.10
CA GLU A 19 33.45 16.42 -23.51
C GLU A 19 32.45 15.48 -22.81
N THR A 20 32.15 14.34 -23.43
CA THR A 20 31.26 13.33 -22.84
C THR A 20 31.86 12.68 -21.60
N MET A 21 33.15 12.33 -21.61
CA MET A 21 33.82 11.79 -20.41
C MET A 21 33.83 12.80 -19.26
N ALA A 22 34.11 14.08 -19.53
CA ALA A 22 34.06 15.13 -18.52
C ALA A 22 32.65 15.29 -17.89
N LYS A 23 31.58 15.14 -18.69
CA LYS A 23 30.20 15.17 -18.19
C LYS A 23 29.88 13.96 -17.32
N ILE A 24 30.39 12.78 -17.67
CA ILE A 24 30.22 11.55 -16.88
C ILE A 24 30.92 11.70 -15.53
N ASP A 25 32.18 12.15 -15.52
CA ASP A 25 32.94 12.34 -14.28
C ASP A 25 32.27 13.36 -13.34
N ALA A 26 31.78 14.47 -13.89
CA ALA A 26 31.03 15.46 -13.11
C ALA A 26 29.71 14.90 -12.54
N ALA A 27 29.04 13.99 -13.24
CA ALA A 27 27.83 13.33 -12.77
C ALA A 27 28.14 12.30 -11.66
N VAL A 28 29.22 11.52 -11.82
CA VAL A 28 29.70 10.57 -10.81
C VAL A 28 30.11 11.28 -9.54
N GLU A 29 30.81 12.41 -9.64
CA GLU A 29 31.23 13.18 -8.47
C GLU A 29 30.03 13.78 -7.72
N LYS A 30 29.00 14.25 -8.43
CA LYS A 30 27.73 14.66 -7.82
C LYS A 30 27.05 13.52 -7.07
N LEU A 31 27.05 12.31 -7.62
CA LEU A 31 26.47 11.13 -6.94
C LEU A 31 27.26 10.73 -5.70
N ARG A 32 28.60 10.83 -5.74
CA ARG A 32 29.45 10.59 -4.57
C ARG A 32 29.23 11.62 -3.47
N ALA A 33 29.05 12.90 -3.82
CA ALA A 33 28.75 13.95 -2.85
C ALA A 33 27.39 13.77 -2.16
N VAL A 34 26.40 13.18 -2.85
CA VAL A 34 25.08 12.88 -2.28
C VAL A 34 25.12 11.66 -1.34
N ASN A 35 26.05 10.72 -1.56
CA ASN A 35 26.17 9.48 -0.80
C ASN A 35 27.28 9.48 0.27
N ALA A 36 27.94 10.61 0.52
CA ALA A 36 28.94 10.69 1.58
C ALA A 36 28.25 10.60 2.97
N PRO A 37 28.66 9.65 3.85
CA PRO A 37 28.08 9.52 5.18
C PRO A 37 28.41 10.75 6.03
N ALA A 38 27.38 11.36 6.62
CA ALA A 38 27.53 12.51 7.48
C ALA A 38 28.42 12.17 8.69
N LYS A 39 29.55 12.87 8.79
CA LYS A 39 30.50 12.77 9.90
C LYS A 39 29.80 13.24 11.19
N ALA A 40 29.63 12.33 12.14
CA ALA A 40 29.02 12.59 13.43
C ALA A 40 29.84 13.66 14.20
N ALA A 41 29.20 14.80 14.48
CA ALA A 41 29.68 15.77 15.46
C ALA A 41 28.79 15.65 16.70
N GLY A 42 29.42 15.28 17.82
CA GLY A 42 28.76 15.14 19.11
C GLY A 42 28.31 16.49 19.67
N ALA A 43 27.15 16.48 20.32
CA ALA A 43 26.79 17.47 21.33
C ALA A 43 25.94 16.80 22.41
N SER A 44 26.40 17.04 23.64
CA SER A 44 25.91 16.56 24.92
C SER A 44 24.53 17.14 25.30
N TYR A 45 23.79 16.33 26.06
CA TYR A 45 22.49 16.55 26.70
C TYR A 45 22.14 17.96 27.17
N ALA A 46 20.91 18.40 26.84
CA ALA A 46 20.05 19.16 27.74
C ALA A 46 18.58 18.76 27.48
N ALA A 47 17.89 18.37 28.55
CA ALA A 47 16.52 17.87 28.54
C ALA A 47 15.51 18.94 28.11
N GLY A 48 14.64 18.61 27.15
CA GLY A 48 13.47 19.40 26.79
C GLY A 48 13.05 19.20 25.34
N SER A 49 11.81 18.72 25.13
CA SER A 49 11.13 18.50 23.84
C SER A 49 11.37 17.15 23.16
N ALA A 50 10.69 16.11 23.68
CA ALA A 50 10.49 14.84 23.01
C ALA A 50 9.38 14.97 21.95
N LEU A 51 9.70 15.52 20.77
CA LEU A 51 8.79 15.52 19.62
C LEU A 51 9.54 15.79 18.30
N ALA A 52 10.57 15.02 17.98
CA ALA A 52 11.21 15.08 16.65
C ALA A 52 12.07 13.84 16.37
N GLY A 53 11.45 12.80 15.81
CA GLY A 53 12.14 11.60 15.34
C GLY A 53 11.15 10.60 14.77
N LEU A 54 10.40 10.98 13.73
CA LEU A 54 9.31 10.16 13.17
C LEU A 54 9.60 9.88 11.70
N GLN A 55 9.81 8.60 11.38
CA GLN A 55 10.09 8.11 10.02
C GLN A 55 8.84 8.21 9.12
N ALA A 56 9.06 8.44 7.83
CA ALA A 56 8.01 8.33 6.81
C ALA A 56 7.59 6.86 6.68
N GLY A 57 6.28 6.57 6.75
CA GLY A 57 5.73 5.22 6.54
C GLY A 57 5.11 4.53 7.76
N ASP A 58 4.84 5.24 8.86
CA ASP A 58 4.07 4.66 9.97
C ASP A 58 2.59 4.48 9.56
N PRO A 59 2.08 3.23 9.43
CA PRO A 59 0.70 2.98 9.02
C PRO A 59 -0.33 3.56 10.00
N LEU A 60 0.03 3.75 11.28
CA LEU A 60 -0.86 4.37 12.27
C LEU A 60 -1.13 5.87 11.98
N ARG A 61 -0.30 6.51 11.16
CA ARG A 61 -0.54 7.90 10.68
C ARG A 61 -1.42 7.98 9.45
N ALA A 62 -1.74 6.85 8.81
CA ALA A 62 -2.58 6.80 7.63
C ALA A 62 -4.07 6.56 7.97
N THR A 63 -4.37 6.12 9.19
CA THR A 63 -5.73 5.99 9.69
C THR A 63 -6.37 7.38 9.83
N LEU A 64 -7.51 7.58 9.17
CA LEU A 64 -8.18 8.87 9.14
C LEU A 64 -8.93 9.14 10.45
N PRO A 65 -8.89 10.38 10.96
CA PRO A 65 -9.65 10.74 12.14
C PRO A 65 -11.16 10.70 11.87
N SER A 66 -11.95 10.62 12.94
CA SER A 66 -13.41 10.55 12.86
C SER A 66 -14.04 11.80 12.24
N ASP A 67 -13.39 12.95 12.33
CA ASP A 67 -13.80 14.24 11.78
C ASP A 67 -13.03 14.60 10.50
N ALA A 68 -12.42 13.62 9.83
CA ALA A 68 -11.62 13.84 8.63
C ALA A 68 -12.40 14.59 7.54
N ARG A 69 -11.69 15.49 6.85
CA ARG A 69 -12.18 16.14 5.64
C ARG A 69 -11.62 15.45 4.41
N ILE A 70 -12.50 14.93 3.56
CA ILE A 70 -12.16 14.18 2.36
C ILE A 70 -12.31 15.11 1.15
N ALA A 71 -11.21 15.43 0.47
CA ALA A 71 -11.25 16.15 -0.79
C ALA A 71 -11.40 15.16 -1.95
N VAL A 72 -12.46 15.30 -2.75
CA VAL A 72 -12.68 14.50 -3.96
C VAL A 72 -12.34 15.35 -5.18
N ILE A 73 -11.29 14.98 -5.90
CA ILE A 73 -10.82 15.67 -7.10
C ILE A 73 -11.29 14.90 -8.32
N GLY A 74 -11.89 15.64 -9.25
CA GLY A 74 -12.68 15.05 -10.33
C GLY A 74 -14.11 14.78 -9.90
N ALA A 75 -14.66 15.64 -9.03
CA ALA A 75 -16.04 15.56 -8.54
C ALA A 75 -17.09 15.76 -9.65
N GLU A 76 -16.68 16.20 -10.85
CA GLU A 76 -17.55 16.39 -12.02
C GLU A 76 -17.78 15.08 -12.78
N CYS A 77 -16.97 14.03 -12.57
CA CYS A 77 -17.22 12.73 -13.18
C CYS A 77 -18.27 11.93 -12.40
N ALA A 78 -18.91 10.95 -13.05
CA ALA A 78 -20.00 10.16 -12.43
C ALA A 78 -19.57 9.48 -11.12
N LEU A 79 -18.36 8.92 -11.07
CA LEU A 79 -17.82 8.32 -9.84
C LEU A 79 -17.58 9.36 -8.75
N GLY A 80 -17.04 10.53 -9.11
CA GLY A 80 -16.78 11.63 -8.18
C GLY A 80 -18.07 12.15 -7.55
N GLN A 81 -19.11 12.39 -8.37
CA GLN A 81 -20.43 12.80 -7.89
C GLN A 81 -21.06 11.77 -6.94
N GLN A 82 -20.99 10.49 -7.32
CA GLN A 82 -21.52 9.40 -6.50
C GLN A 82 -20.76 9.25 -5.18
N LEU A 83 -19.44 9.38 -5.20
CA LEU A 83 -18.60 9.30 -4.01
C LEU A 83 -18.90 10.46 -3.05
N VAL A 84 -18.94 11.69 -3.57
CA VAL A 84 -19.31 12.88 -2.78
C VAL A 84 -20.70 12.70 -2.16
N SER A 85 -21.67 12.25 -2.95
CA SER A 85 -23.03 11.98 -2.49
C SER A 85 -23.12 10.88 -1.44
N THR A 86 -22.24 9.88 -1.50
CA THR A 86 -22.26 8.76 -0.56
C THR A 86 -21.57 9.14 0.75
N ILE A 87 -20.47 9.89 0.71
CA ILE A 87 -19.83 10.44 1.90
C ILE A 87 -20.78 11.41 2.60
N ALA A 88 -21.36 12.37 1.88
CA ALA A 88 -22.30 13.36 2.44
C ALA A 88 -23.59 12.75 2.99
N ARG A 89 -24.04 11.58 2.51
CA ARG A 89 -25.21 10.87 3.06
C ARG A 89 -24.87 10.03 4.28
N GLY A 90 -23.68 9.41 4.32
CA GLY A 90 -23.20 8.67 5.50
C GLY A 90 -23.06 9.54 6.75
N VAL A 91 -22.96 10.86 6.55
CA VAL A 91 -22.98 11.92 7.56
C VAL A 91 -24.37 12.11 8.20
N SER A 92 -25.45 11.69 7.53
CA SER A 92 -26.83 12.01 7.93
C SER A 92 -27.60 10.83 8.54
N SER A 93 -27.05 9.60 8.53
CA SER A 93 -27.76 8.40 8.98
C SER A 93 -27.44 7.93 10.41
N VAL A 94 -26.75 8.73 11.23
CA VAL A 94 -26.47 8.36 12.63
C VAL A 94 -27.46 9.04 13.57
N GLY A 95 -28.59 8.37 13.79
CA GLY A 95 -29.37 8.54 15.01
C GLY A 95 -28.60 7.96 16.20
N GLU A 96 -28.50 8.75 17.26
CA GLU A 96 -28.24 8.40 18.67
C GLU A 96 -27.75 6.96 18.94
N GLY A 97 -26.45 6.67 18.74
CA GLY A 97 -25.97 5.32 18.97
C GLY A 97 -24.50 5.01 18.72
N GLY A 98 -23.59 5.96 18.97
CA GLY A 98 -22.18 5.67 19.25
C GLY A 98 -21.27 5.24 18.08
N GLY A 99 -20.46 6.17 17.59
CA GLY A 99 -19.04 5.89 17.32
C GLY A 99 -18.51 5.94 15.88
N SER A 100 -19.33 6.08 14.84
CA SER A 100 -18.79 6.28 13.48
C SER A 100 -18.58 7.77 13.22
N GLY A 101 -17.33 8.19 13.04
CA GLY A 101 -16.96 9.56 12.72
C GLY A 101 -17.69 10.13 11.50
N GLN A 102 -18.11 11.39 11.62
CA GLN A 102 -18.80 12.14 10.59
C GLN A 102 -17.77 12.82 9.67
N TRP A 103 -17.29 12.11 8.66
CA TRP A 103 -16.39 12.70 7.66
C TRP A 103 -17.08 13.81 6.88
N THR A 104 -16.40 14.94 6.69
CA THR A 104 -16.89 15.99 5.78
C THR A 104 -16.29 15.79 4.40
N VAL A 105 -16.98 16.26 3.36
CA VAL A 105 -16.51 16.13 1.97
C VAL A 105 -16.44 17.48 1.27
N THR A 106 -15.36 17.68 0.53
CA THR A 106 -15.14 18.84 -0.33
C THR A 106 -14.98 18.37 -1.76
N ALA A 107 -15.83 18.87 -2.65
CA ALA A 107 -15.80 18.58 -4.08
C ALA A 107 -14.88 19.58 -4.80
N LEU A 108 -13.78 19.09 -5.36
CA LEU A 108 -12.89 19.91 -6.19
C LEU A 108 -13.27 19.75 -7.67
N CYS A 109 -13.66 20.86 -8.28
CA CYS A 109 -14.26 20.92 -9.62
C CYS A 109 -13.77 22.14 -10.42
N THR A 110 -13.86 22.07 -11.74
CA THR A 110 -13.46 23.19 -12.60
C THR A 110 -14.50 24.30 -12.67
N ASP A 111 -15.78 23.95 -12.49
CA ASP A 111 -16.91 24.87 -12.42
C ASP A 111 -17.66 24.72 -11.08
N VAL A 112 -17.39 25.64 -10.15
CA VAL A 112 -17.95 25.61 -8.79
C VAL A 112 -19.45 25.89 -8.80
N ASP A 113 -19.91 26.80 -9.66
CA ASP A 113 -21.31 27.22 -9.70
C ASP A 113 -22.19 26.10 -10.25
N ALA A 114 -21.76 25.47 -11.36
CA ALA A 114 -22.45 24.32 -11.92
C ALA A 114 -22.49 23.12 -10.95
N MET A 115 -21.42 22.90 -10.19
CA MET A 115 -21.37 21.81 -9.22
C MET A 115 -22.22 22.09 -7.98
N ALA A 116 -22.24 23.33 -7.47
CA ALA A 116 -22.96 23.67 -6.24
C ALA A 116 -24.45 23.32 -6.30
N GLU A 117 -25.08 23.41 -7.47
CA GLU A 117 -26.49 23.02 -7.68
C GLU A 117 -26.73 21.51 -7.59
N SER A 118 -25.72 20.70 -7.94
CA SER A 118 -25.80 19.23 -7.98
C SER A 118 -25.41 18.55 -6.67
N LEU A 119 -24.76 19.29 -5.76
CA LEU A 119 -24.17 18.73 -4.56
C LEU A 119 -25.20 18.53 -3.44
N PRO A 120 -25.06 17.45 -2.64
CA PRO A 120 -25.86 17.29 -1.44
C PRO A 120 -25.64 18.43 -0.44
N THR A 121 -26.69 18.78 0.31
CA THR A 121 -26.64 19.78 1.37
C THR A 121 -25.50 19.48 2.35
N GLY A 122 -24.71 20.51 2.69
CA GLY A 122 -23.56 20.38 3.59
C GLY A 122 -22.24 20.00 2.92
N THR A 123 -22.24 19.80 1.59
CA THR A 123 -21.00 19.62 0.82
C THR A 123 -20.43 20.98 0.39
N GLU A 124 -19.12 21.16 0.52
CA GLU A 124 -18.42 22.35 0.03
C GLU A 124 -17.84 22.10 -1.38
N ALA A 125 -18.13 22.99 -2.34
CA ALA A 125 -17.46 22.99 -3.64
C ALA A 125 -16.26 23.94 -3.62
N ARG A 126 -15.12 23.51 -4.16
CA ARG A 126 -13.91 24.32 -4.30
C ARG A 126 -13.34 24.22 -5.70
N LEU A 127 -12.66 25.28 -6.10
CA LEU A 127 -12.10 25.40 -7.43
C LEU A 127 -10.85 24.54 -7.60
N PHE A 128 -10.88 23.64 -8.58
CA PHE A 128 -9.74 22.83 -9.00
C PHE A 128 -8.97 23.54 -10.11
N GLN A 129 -7.84 24.14 -9.74
CA GLN A 129 -6.92 24.80 -10.68
C GLN A 129 -5.53 24.17 -10.58
N PRO A 130 -5.27 23.04 -11.27
CA PRO A 130 -4.00 22.33 -11.17
C PRO A 130 -2.79 23.15 -11.65
N PHE A 131 -3.04 24.20 -12.46
CA PHE A 131 -2.02 25.09 -13.01
C PHE A 131 -1.80 26.37 -12.20
N VAL A 132 -2.53 26.55 -11.09
CA VAL A 132 -2.39 27.69 -10.17
C VAL A 132 -2.05 27.14 -8.78
N PRO A 133 -0.76 26.88 -8.48
CA PRO A 133 -0.35 26.16 -7.27
C PRO A 133 -0.91 26.74 -5.97
N THR A 134 -0.93 28.07 -5.84
CA THR A 134 -1.44 28.76 -4.65
C THR A 134 -2.94 28.55 -4.43
N ALA A 135 -3.73 28.54 -5.50
CA ALA A 135 -5.17 28.26 -5.44
C ALA A 135 -5.44 26.79 -5.11
N LEU A 136 -4.63 25.87 -5.67
CA LEU A 136 -4.74 24.44 -5.42
C LEU A 136 -4.39 24.09 -3.96
N THR A 137 -3.28 24.60 -3.44
CA THR A 137 -2.89 24.40 -2.02
C THR A 137 -3.94 24.97 -1.08
N ARG A 138 -4.51 26.15 -1.38
CA ARG A 138 -5.61 26.72 -0.60
C ARG A 138 -6.83 25.80 -0.58
N SER A 139 -7.20 25.26 -1.75
CA SER A 139 -8.38 24.38 -1.89
C SER A 139 -8.21 23.05 -1.16
N LEU A 140 -6.98 22.63 -0.88
CA LEU A 140 -6.63 21.41 -0.17
C LEU A 140 -6.22 21.64 1.30
N SER A 141 -6.22 22.88 1.79
CA SER A 141 -5.51 23.29 3.02
C SER A 141 -5.95 22.61 4.31
N ASP A 142 -7.16 22.06 4.33
CA ASP A 142 -7.81 21.38 5.45
C ASP A 142 -8.14 19.92 5.14
N ALA A 143 -7.72 19.39 3.99
CA ALA A 143 -7.97 18.01 3.62
C ALA A 143 -7.12 17.06 4.48
N SER A 144 -7.77 16.07 5.09
CA SER A 144 -7.13 14.94 5.77
C SER A 144 -6.87 13.79 4.80
N ALA A 145 -7.75 13.61 3.82
CA ALA A 145 -7.57 12.65 2.74
C ALA A 145 -7.92 13.27 1.38
N VAL A 146 -7.32 12.73 0.32
CA VAL A 146 -7.62 13.14 -1.05
C VAL A 146 -7.92 11.91 -1.91
N VAL A 147 -9.07 11.90 -2.60
CA VAL A 147 -9.40 10.92 -3.63
C VAL A 147 -9.25 11.57 -5.00
N ILE A 148 -8.46 10.96 -5.88
CA ILE A 148 -8.14 11.49 -7.20
C ILE A 148 -8.78 10.59 -8.26
N CYS A 149 -9.88 11.05 -8.85
CA CYS A 149 -10.54 10.39 -9.98
C CYS A 149 -9.82 10.73 -11.28
N THR A 150 -9.03 9.81 -11.84
CA THR A 150 -8.29 10.09 -13.09
C THR A 150 -9.19 10.08 -14.31
N GLU A 151 -8.90 10.94 -15.30
CA GLU A 151 -9.64 11.03 -16.56
C GLU A 151 -9.63 9.71 -17.33
N ALA A 152 -8.50 8.99 -17.33
CA ALA A 152 -8.37 7.73 -18.05
C ALA A 152 -9.36 6.64 -17.57
N THR A 153 -9.79 6.72 -16.31
CA THR A 153 -10.68 5.74 -15.68
C THR A 153 -12.11 6.25 -15.60
N CYS A 154 -12.27 7.51 -15.19
CA CYS A 154 -13.57 8.09 -14.86
C CYS A 154 -14.15 8.91 -16.02
N GLY A 155 -13.41 9.09 -17.11
CA GLY A 155 -13.81 9.88 -18.26
C GLY A 155 -13.78 11.39 -17.99
N LYS A 156 -14.62 12.12 -18.72
CA LYS A 156 -14.71 13.58 -18.66
C LYS A 156 -15.00 14.04 -17.22
N GLY A 157 -14.28 15.08 -16.79
CA GLY A 157 -14.36 15.61 -15.41
C GLY A 157 -13.35 14.94 -14.46
N GLY A 158 -12.61 13.91 -14.90
CA GLY A 158 -11.48 13.39 -14.14
C GLY A 158 -10.21 14.23 -14.30
N VAL A 159 -9.19 13.92 -13.49
CA VAL A 159 -7.88 14.58 -13.50
C VAL A 159 -7.07 14.11 -14.71
N GLU A 160 -6.69 15.05 -15.57
CA GLU A 160 -5.81 14.82 -16.72
C GLU A 160 -4.39 14.43 -16.27
N ALA A 161 -3.71 13.57 -17.04
CA ALA A 161 -2.34 13.13 -16.73
C ALA A 161 -1.35 14.30 -16.49
N LYS A 162 -1.42 15.36 -17.31
CA LYS A 162 -0.55 16.56 -17.21
C LYS A 162 -0.76 17.37 -15.91
N ALA A 163 -1.86 17.16 -15.20
CA ALA A 163 -2.17 17.84 -13.94
C ALA A 163 -1.63 17.07 -12.71
N MET A 164 -1.37 15.76 -12.84
CA MET A 164 -1.03 14.88 -11.71
C MET A 164 0.20 15.33 -10.95
N GLY A 165 1.32 15.59 -11.64
CA GLY A 165 2.55 16.05 -11.00
C GLY A 165 2.42 17.34 -10.20
N ARG A 166 1.60 18.28 -10.66
CA ARG A 166 1.32 19.54 -9.94
C ARG A 166 0.40 19.30 -8.75
N LEU A 167 -0.62 18.47 -8.94
CA LEU A 167 -1.55 18.08 -7.89
C LEU A 167 -0.83 17.39 -6.72
N MET A 168 -0.02 16.37 -7.00
CA MET A 168 0.69 15.62 -5.97
C MET A 168 1.70 16.50 -5.21
N LYS A 169 2.36 17.46 -5.90
CA LYS A 169 3.21 18.47 -5.25
C LYS A 169 2.41 19.38 -4.31
N ALA A 170 1.22 19.81 -4.71
CA ALA A 170 0.36 20.64 -3.85
C ALA A 170 -0.13 19.86 -2.63
N ILE A 171 -0.58 18.61 -2.81
CA ILE A 171 -0.97 17.71 -1.72
C ILE A 171 0.17 17.56 -0.71
N ALA A 172 1.38 17.27 -1.19
CA ALA A 172 2.56 17.14 -0.34
C ALA A 172 2.94 18.45 0.36
N ALA A 173 2.65 19.61 -0.25
CA ALA A 173 2.99 20.92 0.30
C ALA A 173 2.04 21.37 1.42
N VAL A 174 0.78 20.92 1.42
CA VAL A 174 -0.17 21.26 2.49
C VAL A 174 0.23 20.61 3.82
N GLY A 175 0.69 19.36 3.79
CA GLY A 175 1.16 18.63 4.97
C GLY A 175 0.07 18.11 5.92
N THR A 176 -1.21 18.48 5.73
CA THR A 176 -2.34 17.95 6.50
C THR A 176 -2.85 16.61 5.96
N VAL A 177 -2.56 16.30 4.69
CA VAL A 177 -3.05 15.10 4.02
C VAL A 177 -2.32 13.87 4.54
N GLN A 178 -3.07 12.99 5.19
CA GLN A 178 -2.60 11.71 5.72
C GLN A 178 -2.69 10.59 4.69
N ARG A 179 -3.72 10.65 3.82
CA ARG A 179 -4.05 9.58 2.89
C ARG A 179 -4.39 10.10 1.50
N VAL A 180 -3.80 9.50 0.47
CA VAL A 180 -4.19 9.73 -0.94
C VAL A 180 -4.67 8.44 -1.57
N VAL A 181 -5.83 8.47 -2.21
CA VAL A 181 -6.36 7.35 -3.01
C VAL A 181 -6.41 7.79 -4.47
N VAL A 182 -5.67 7.11 -5.33
CA VAL A 182 -5.67 7.35 -6.78
C VAL A 182 -6.54 6.30 -7.46
N VAL A 183 -7.56 6.77 -8.17
CA VAL A 183 -8.43 5.91 -8.97
C VAL A 183 -7.83 5.75 -10.37
N SER A 184 -7.56 4.52 -10.78
CA SER A 184 -6.89 4.18 -12.03
C SER A 184 -7.62 3.09 -12.80
N SER A 185 -7.16 2.80 -14.02
CA SER A 185 -7.80 1.87 -14.94
C SER A 185 -7.14 0.49 -14.89
N HIS A 186 -7.93 -0.57 -15.09
CA HIS A 186 -7.39 -1.90 -15.37
C HIS A 186 -6.48 -1.90 -16.61
N GLY A 187 -5.50 -2.80 -16.62
CA GLY A 187 -4.66 -3.10 -17.76
C GLY A 187 -3.34 -2.32 -17.81
N VAL A 188 -3.10 -1.39 -16.89
CA VAL A 188 -1.89 -0.56 -16.84
C VAL A 188 -0.60 -1.36 -16.64
N GLU A 189 -0.66 -2.55 -16.04
CA GLU A 189 0.49 -3.47 -15.96
C GLU A 189 0.46 -4.54 -17.05
N ARG A 190 -0.68 -4.71 -17.71
CA ARG A 190 -0.95 -5.73 -18.73
C ARG A 190 -1.00 -5.16 -20.15
N THR A 191 -0.35 -4.02 -20.41
CA THR A 191 -0.44 -3.29 -21.68
C THR A 191 -0.04 -4.08 -22.93
N ARG A 192 0.66 -5.21 -22.78
CA ARG A 192 1.04 -6.12 -23.87
C ARG A 192 0.16 -7.37 -24.00
N GLN A 193 -0.79 -7.57 -23.08
CA GLN A 193 -1.69 -8.72 -23.04
C GLN A 193 -3.02 -8.37 -23.68
N LEU A 194 -3.65 -9.31 -24.39
CA LEU A 194 -5.01 -9.13 -24.87
C LEU A 194 -6.01 -9.20 -23.69
N PRO A 195 -7.08 -8.40 -23.67
CA PRO A 195 -7.48 -7.42 -24.69
C PRO A 195 -6.78 -6.05 -24.56
N PHE A 196 -6.00 -5.82 -23.51
CA PHE A 196 -5.43 -4.50 -23.16
C PHE A 196 -4.46 -3.93 -24.19
N SER A 197 -3.74 -4.77 -24.93
CA SER A 197 -2.85 -4.34 -26.01
C SER A 197 -3.58 -3.62 -27.14
N LEU A 198 -4.85 -3.97 -27.38
CA LEU A 198 -5.70 -3.30 -28.37
C LEU A 198 -6.14 -1.91 -27.86
N SER A 199 -6.56 -1.82 -26.60
CA SER A 199 -6.90 -0.53 -25.98
C SER A 199 -5.68 0.39 -25.84
N ASN A 200 -4.47 -0.19 -25.71
CA ASN A 200 -3.24 0.57 -25.57
C ASN A 200 -2.58 0.96 -26.90
N LEU A 201 -3.20 0.72 -28.06
CA LEU A 201 -2.62 1.12 -29.35
C LEU A 201 -2.32 2.63 -29.44
N MET A 202 -3.10 3.45 -28.71
CA MET A 202 -2.89 4.90 -28.61
C MET A 202 -2.01 5.31 -27.40
N GLY A 203 -1.41 4.35 -26.70
CA GLY A 203 -0.56 4.56 -25.52
C GLY A 203 -1.30 5.14 -24.31
N GLN A 204 -2.62 4.95 -24.21
CA GLN A 204 -3.42 5.48 -23.11
C GLN A 204 -3.08 4.82 -21.77
N LEU A 205 -2.94 3.49 -21.75
CA LEU A 205 -2.58 2.76 -20.53
C LEU A 205 -1.13 3.04 -20.12
N ASP A 206 -0.21 3.24 -21.07
CA ASP A 206 1.16 3.66 -20.75
C ASP A 206 1.21 5.07 -20.13
N ARG A 207 0.40 6.01 -20.64
CA ARG A 207 0.25 7.35 -20.04
C ARG A 207 -0.34 7.28 -18.63
N GLN A 208 -1.33 6.41 -18.42
CA GLN A 208 -1.90 6.19 -17.10
C GLN A 208 -0.88 5.54 -16.15
N ARG A 209 -0.09 4.57 -16.61
CA ARG A 209 0.99 3.95 -15.83
C ARG A 209 2.04 4.98 -15.39
N ALA A 210 2.44 5.88 -16.30
CA ALA A 210 3.35 6.97 -15.95
C ALA A 210 2.74 7.91 -14.90
N THR A 211 1.44 8.18 -15.00
CA THR A 211 0.68 8.99 -14.05
C THR A 211 0.63 8.33 -12.66
N GLU A 212 0.38 7.01 -12.60
CA GLU A 212 0.44 6.24 -11.35
C GLU A 212 1.83 6.28 -10.72
N GLN A 213 2.88 6.07 -11.51
CA GLN A 213 4.26 6.10 -11.03
C GLN A 213 4.65 7.47 -10.49
N GLU A 214 4.25 8.56 -11.16
CA GLU A 214 4.48 9.92 -10.68
C GLU A 214 3.79 10.16 -9.32
N ALA A 215 2.52 9.76 -9.19
CA ALA A 215 1.79 9.89 -7.94
C ALA A 215 2.42 9.06 -6.82
N LEU A 216 2.78 7.81 -7.10
CA LEU A 216 3.40 6.90 -6.16
C LEU A 216 4.78 7.38 -5.70
N LEU A 217 5.61 7.92 -6.59
CA LEU A 217 6.93 8.48 -6.24
C LEU A 217 6.84 9.66 -5.28
N VAL A 218 5.86 10.54 -5.46
CA VAL A 218 5.63 11.67 -4.54
C VAL A 218 5.04 11.17 -3.23
N ALA A 219 4.04 10.31 -3.30
CA ALA A 219 3.32 9.82 -2.13
C ALA A 219 4.23 9.04 -1.18
N LYS A 220 5.01 8.08 -1.68
CA LYS A 220 5.97 7.29 -0.88
C LYS A 220 6.98 8.15 -0.13
N LYS A 221 7.33 9.33 -0.65
CA LYS A 221 8.34 10.22 -0.06
C LYS A 221 7.76 11.23 0.92
N LYS A 222 6.49 11.61 0.77
CA LYS A 222 5.94 12.82 1.40
C LYS A 222 4.66 12.60 2.18
N LEU A 223 3.97 11.47 2.00
CA LEU A 223 2.67 11.21 2.60
C LEU A 223 2.72 9.99 3.53
N PRO A 224 1.94 9.99 4.62
CA PRO A 224 1.85 8.83 5.51
C PRO A 224 1.28 7.58 4.83
N GLY A 225 0.25 7.74 3.99
CA GLY A 225 -0.42 6.64 3.32
C GLY A 225 -0.85 6.99 1.89
N HIS A 226 -0.80 5.99 1.01
CA HIS A 226 -1.31 6.08 -0.35
C HIS A 226 -1.98 4.79 -0.80
N SER A 227 -2.93 4.86 -1.73
CA SER A 227 -3.54 3.68 -2.32
C SER A 227 -3.76 3.92 -3.82
N ILE A 228 -3.59 2.90 -4.64
CA ILE A 228 -3.97 2.93 -6.05
C ILE A 228 -5.06 1.86 -6.25
N VAL A 229 -6.25 2.30 -6.63
CA VAL A 229 -7.40 1.43 -6.86
C VAL A 229 -7.70 1.41 -8.34
N ARG A 230 -7.60 0.24 -8.97
CA ARG A 230 -7.83 0.04 -10.39
C ARG A 230 -9.22 -0.52 -10.63
N PHE A 231 -9.95 0.09 -11.55
CA PHE A 231 -11.28 -0.36 -11.97
C PHE A 231 -11.31 -0.58 -13.49
N GLY A 232 -12.26 -1.40 -13.97
CA GLY A 232 -12.59 -1.47 -15.39
C GLY A 232 -13.45 -0.29 -15.82
N LYS A 233 -14.33 -0.48 -16.81
CA LYS A 233 -15.28 0.58 -17.16
C LYS A 233 -16.23 0.78 -15.99
N ILE A 234 -16.37 2.02 -15.54
CA ILE A 234 -17.34 2.40 -14.51
C ILE A 234 -18.63 2.80 -15.23
N ALA A 235 -19.65 1.97 -15.10
CA ALA A 235 -20.92 2.15 -15.79
C ALA A 235 -21.96 2.82 -14.87
N ALA A 236 -22.81 3.67 -15.46
CA ALA A 236 -24.00 4.14 -14.77
C ALA A 236 -24.92 2.94 -14.48
N ALA A 237 -25.68 2.99 -13.39
CA ALA A 237 -26.55 1.88 -12.96
C ALA A 237 -27.54 1.40 -14.05
N SER A 238 -27.89 2.27 -15.01
CA SER A 238 -28.77 1.94 -16.15
C SER A 238 -28.09 1.17 -17.30
N GLU A 239 -26.76 1.19 -17.39
CA GLU A 239 -26.01 0.54 -18.49
C GLU A 239 -25.63 -0.91 -18.19
N VAL A 240 -25.77 -1.36 -16.94
CA VAL A 240 -25.40 -2.72 -16.53
C VAL A 240 -26.62 -3.62 -16.70
N SER A 241 -26.65 -4.40 -17.79
CA SER A 241 -27.76 -5.28 -18.20
C SER A 241 -28.04 -6.48 -17.27
N SER A 242 -27.55 -6.48 -16.04
CA SER A 242 -27.77 -7.58 -15.10
C SER A 242 -29.08 -7.37 -14.32
N PRO A 243 -30.00 -8.36 -14.33
CA PRO A 243 -31.35 -8.19 -13.78
C PRO A 243 -31.43 -8.00 -12.25
N ASN A 244 -30.33 -8.13 -11.52
CA ASN A 244 -30.22 -7.84 -10.08
C ASN A 244 -28.95 -7.00 -9.79
N SER A 245 -28.99 -5.70 -10.11
CA SER A 245 -27.90 -4.77 -9.76
C SER A 245 -27.62 -4.66 -8.25
N GLN A 246 -28.55 -5.14 -7.41
CA GLN A 246 -28.41 -5.10 -5.96
C GLN A 246 -27.53 -6.22 -5.36
N ASP A 247 -27.06 -7.21 -6.12
CA ASP A 247 -26.25 -8.31 -5.58
C ASP A 247 -24.95 -8.55 -6.37
N VAL A 248 -24.30 -7.49 -6.85
CA VAL A 248 -23.00 -7.63 -7.50
C VAL A 248 -21.94 -7.91 -6.44
N ALA A 249 -21.56 -9.17 -6.25
CA ALA A 249 -20.40 -9.55 -5.45
C ALA A 249 -19.12 -8.94 -6.05
N VAL A 250 -18.25 -8.37 -5.22
CA VAL A 250 -16.97 -7.76 -5.63
C VAL A 250 -15.81 -8.67 -5.27
N GLU A 251 -14.79 -8.66 -6.12
CA GLU A 251 -13.49 -9.26 -5.88
C GLU A 251 -12.42 -8.18 -5.92
N ILE A 252 -11.46 -8.27 -5.00
CA ILE A 252 -10.26 -7.45 -4.90
C ILE A 252 -9.05 -8.37 -5.08
N ALA A 253 -8.06 -7.92 -5.84
CA ALA A 253 -6.78 -8.60 -5.93
C ALA A 253 -5.62 -7.60 -5.98
N PRO A 254 -4.46 -7.91 -5.36
CA PRO A 254 -3.26 -7.09 -5.46
C PRO A 254 -2.84 -6.83 -6.91
N GLY A 255 -2.26 -5.64 -7.15
CA GLY A 255 -1.77 -5.24 -8.46
C GLY A 255 -2.88 -4.96 -9.47
N ASP A 256 -2.71 -5.47 -10.69
CA ASP A 256 -3.64 -5.33 -11.83
C ASP A 256 -4.11 -6.71 -12.30
N ALA A 257 -4.57 -7.57 -11.39
CA ALA A 257 -4.91 -8.96 -11.72
C ALA A 257 -6.33 -9.12 -12.29
N LEU A 258 -7.27 -8.26 -11.89
CA LEU A 258 -8.69 -8.42 -12.23
C LEU A 258 -9.10 -7.65 -13.47
N SER A 259 -10.23 -8.07 -14.07
CA SER A 259 -10.84 -7.44 -15.24
C SER A 259 -12.35 -7.49 -15.10
N GLY A 260 -13.04 -6.44 -15.52
CA GLY A 260 -14.50 -6.38 -15.47
C GLY A 260 -14.99 -4.97 -15.18
N ASP A 261 -16.22 -4.71 -15.60
CA ASP A 261 -16.87 -3.42 -15.45
C ASP A 261 -17.64 -3.37 -14.14
N LEU A 262 -17.66 -2.21 -13.48
CA LEU A 262 -18.32 -2.04 -12.19
C LEU A 262 -19.39 -0.95 -12.24
N PRO A 263 -20.54 -1.16 -11.57
CA PRO A 263 -21.47 -0.09 -11.31
C PRO A 263 -20.83 1.04 -10.48
N VAL A 264 -21.20 2.29 -10.78
CA VAL A 264 -20.65 3.49 -10.14
C VAL A 264 -20.86 3.54 -8.62
N ASP A 265 -21.99 3.04 -8.12
CA ASP A 265 -22.34 2.98 -6.71
C ASP A 265 -21.49 1.94 -5.94
N ILE A 266 -21.22 0.80 -6.56
CA ILE A 266 -20.32 -0.22 -6.02
C ILE A 266 -18.88 0.30 -5.97
N ALA A 267 -18.39 0.92 -7.06
CA ALA A 267 -17.07 1.52 -7.08
C ALA A 267 -16.90 2.62 -6.01
N ALA A 268 -17.90 3.48 -5.82
CA ALA A 268 -17.89 4.49 -4.76
C ALA A 268 -17.86 3.86 -3.36
N SER A 269 -18.60 2.77 -3.14
CA SER A 269 -18.61 2.03 -1.87
C SER A 269 -17.25 1.42 -1.56
N VAL A 270 -16.59 0.81 -2.55
CA VAL A 270 -15.22 0.29 -2.42
C VAL A 270 -14.22 1.39 -2.09
N LEU A 271 -14.35 2.59 -2.66
CA LEU A 271 -13.49 3.73 -2.33
C LEU A 271 -13.70 4.23 -0.90
N ILE A 272 -14.92 4.21 -0.38
CA ILE A 272 -15.19 4.53 1.03
C ILE A 272 -14.53 3.51 1.94
N GLU A 273 -14.69 2.22 1.66
CA GLU A 273 -14.02 1.16 2.43
C GLU A 273 -12.50 1.25 2.32
N THR A 274 -11.97 1.63 1.16
CA THR A 274 -10.55 1.94 0.97
C THR A 274 -10.11 3.06 1.90
N LEU A 275 -10.89 4.12 2.10
CA LEU A 275 -10.51 5.19 3.03
C LEU A 275 -10.54 4.74 4.50
N ARG A 276 -11.43 3.81 4.86
CA ARG A 276 -11.63 3.32 6.24
C ARG A 276 -10.61 2.28 6.69
N ARG A 277 -10.13 1.47 5.75
CA ARG A 277 -9.38 0.25 6.04
C ARG A 277 -7.88 0.48 6.02
N ASP A 278 -7.20 0.00 7.04
CA ASP A 278 -5.74 0.04 7.11
C ASP A 278 -5.11 -0.91 6.09
N GLU A 279 -5.82 -1.99 5.72
CA GLU A 279 -5.38 -2.99 4.75
C GLU A 279 -5.10 -2.42 3.35
N SER A 280 -5.74 -1.30 3.02
CA SER A 280 -5.51 -0.64 1.74
C SER A 280 -4.47 0.47 1.81
N VAL A 281 -3.90 0.76 2.97
CA VAL A 281 -2.80 1.73 3.12
C VAL A 281 -1.55 1.17 2.45
N ASN A 282 -0.95 1.98 1.58
CA ASN A 282 0.20 1.64 0.76
C ASN A 282 -0.04 0.45 -0.19
N ALA A 283 -1.31 0.18 -0.54
CA ALA A 283 -1.70 -0.90 -1.43
C ALA A 283 -2.02 -0.41 -2.85
N THR A 284 -1.61 -1.20 -3.83
CA THR A 284 -2.06 -1.09 -5.22
C THR A 284 -2.87 -2.33 -5.55
N PHE A 285 -4.11 -2.17 -6.00
CA PHE A 285 -5.01 -3.28 -6.24
C PHE A 285 -6.05 -3.01 -7.31
N SER A 286 -6.61 -4.09 -7.84
CA SER A 286 -7.67 -4.10 -8.83
C SER A 286 -8.96 -4.61 -8.22
N VAL A 287 -10.08 -4.14 -8.76
CA VAL A 287 -11.42 -4.45 -8.26
C VAL A 287 -12.31 -4.80 -9.45
N ALA A 288 -12.97 -5.95 -9.38
CA ALA A 288 -13.90 -6.39 -10.44
C ALA A 288 -15.13 -7.08 -9.84
N PRO A 289 -16.20 -7.28 -10.62
CA PRO A 289 -17.27 -8.19 -10.23
C PRO A 289 -16.71 -9.60 -10.06
N ARG A 290 -17.08 -10.26 -8.96
CA ARG A 290 -16.71 -11.66 -8.71
C ARG A 290 -17.33 -12.54 -9.79
N SER A 291 -16.50 -13.28 -10.53
CA SER A 291 -17.00 -14.25 -11.50
C SER A 291 -17.80 -15.35 -10.77
N ALA A 292 -19.01 -15.65 -11.25
CA ALA A 292 -19.96 -16.60 -10.64
C ALA A 292 -19.52 -18.08 -10.66
N SER A 293 -18.21 -18.36 -10.66
CA SER A 293 -17.67 -19.72 -10.66
C SER A 293 -17.69 -20.28 -9.24
N GLY A 294 -18.83 -20.85 -8.83
CA GLY A 294 -18.87 -21.97 -7.87
C GLY A 294 -19.09 -21.69 -6.39
N SER A 295 -19.27 -20.43 -5.94
CA SER A 295 -19.68 -20.17 -4.54
C SER A 295 -21.03 -19.47 -4.48
N THR A 296 -21.88 -19.94 -3.56
CA THR A 296 -23.19 -19.35 -3.25
C THR A 296 -23.04 -17.87 -2.93
N GLY A 297 -23.72 -17.03 -3.71
CA GLY A 297 -23.51 -15.59 -3.75
C GLY A 297 -23.53 -14.91 -2.39
N ILE A 298 -22.46 -14.18 -2.09
CA ILE A 298 -22.38 -13.23 -0.98
C ILE A 298 -22.58 -11.85 -1.58
N SER A 299 -23.71 -11.22 -1.28
CA SER A 299 -24.07 -9.87 -1.71
C SER A 299 -23.09 -8.83 -1.14
N VAL A 300 -22.75 -7.79 -1.92
CA VAL A 300 -21.93 -6.65 -1.44
C VAL A 300 -22.60 -5.87 -0.31
N TYR A 301 -23.93 -6.00 -0.14
CA TYR A 301 -24.62 -5.39 0.99
C TYR A 301 -24.60 -6.24 2.26
N SER A 302 -24.07 -7.47 2.20
CA SER A 302 -23.65 -8.17 3.42
C SER A 302 -22.22 -7.74 3.73
N ASP A 303 -22.03 -7.07 4.87
CA ASP A 303 -20.72 -6.61 5.39
C ASP A 303 -19.65 -7.75 5.36
N MET A 304 -20.09 -9.01 5.28
CA MET A 304 -19.28 -10.23 5.16
C MET A 304 -18.42 -10.33 3.88
N GLY A 305 -18.79 -9.67 2.78
CA GLY A 305 -18.15 -9.91 1.47
C GLY A 305 -16.86 -9.14 1.22
N LEU A 306 -16.79 -7.87 1.65
CA LEU A 306 -15.65 -6.99 1.37
C LEU A 306 -14.51 -7.16 2.39
N ASP A 307 -14.81 -7.56 3.63
CA ASP A 307 -13.82 -7.88 4.68
C ASP A 307 -12.74 -8.82 4.17
N ASP A 308 -13.12 -10.00 3.70
CA ASP A 308 -12.16 -10.98 3.18
C ASP A 308 -11.42 -10.49 1.92
N GLU A 309 -12.06 -9.64 1.11
CA GLU A 309 -11.46 -9.10 -0.12
C GLU A 309 -10.34 -8.09 0.18
N PHE A 310 -10.53 -7.20 1.14
CA PHE A 310 -9.47 -6.26 1.55
C PHE A 310 -8.32 -6.96 2.29
N LEU A 311 -8.57 -8.08 2.97
CA LEU A 311 -7.50 -8.85 3.62
C LEU A 311 -6.49 -9.41 2.61
N LYS A 312 -6.87 -9.60 1.34
CA LYS A 312 -5.95 -9.99 0.25
C LYS A 312 -4.85 -8.94 -0.01
N LEU A 313 -5.00 -7.72 0.50
CA LEU A 313 -4.08 -6.60 0.28
C LEU A 313 -2.95 -6.49 1.31
N VAL A 314 -3.08 -7.14 2.47
CA VAL A 314 -2.12 -7.03 3.61
C VAL A 314 -0.85 -7.87 3.38
N GLY A 315 -0.45 -8.03 2.11
CA GLY A 315 0.46 -9.07 1.66
C GLY A 315 -0.25 -10.42 1.49
N PRO A 316 0.42 -11.41 0.89
CA PRO A 316 -0.13 -12.75 0.82
C PRO A 316 -0.27 -13.28 2.26
N GLU A 317 -1.50 -13.29 2.75
CA GLU A 317 -1.88 -14.13 3.87
C GLU A 317 -1.62 -15.57 3.42
N ILE A 318 -0.56 -16.17 3.93
CA ILE A 318 -0.13 -17.51 3.55
C ILE A 318 -0.80 -18.58 4.41
N LEU A 319 -1.31 -18.20 5.58
CA LEU A 319 -1.98 -19.14 6.48
C LEU A 319 -2.99 -18.44 7.40
N ARG A 320 -4.17 -19.05 7.51
CA ARG A 320 -5.21 -18.74 8.50
C ARG A 320 -5.56 -20.00 9.27
N LEU A 321 -5.57 -19.91 10.60
CA LEU A 321 -6.01 -21.00 11.47
C LEU A 321 -7.07 -20.47 12.45
N PRO A 322 -8.26 -21.08 12.54
CA PRO A 322 -9.16 -20.77 13.64
C PRO A 322 -8.50 -21.19 14.94
N LEU A 323 -8.63 -20.37 15.98
CA LEU A 323 -8.26 -20.76 17.33
C LEU A 323 -9.48 -21.41 17.96
N GLY A 324 -9.31 -22.60 18.54
CA GLY A 324 -10.41 -23.31 19.21
C GLY A 324 -10.79 -22.62 20.52
N SER A 325 -10.34 -23.19 21.65
CA SER A 325 -10.58 -22.62 22.98
C SER A 325 -9.49 -21.64 23.44
N LEU A 326 -8.50 -21.34 22.60
CA LEU A 326 -7.37 -20.49 22.96
C LEU A 326 -7.74 -19.01 22.78
N ALA A 327 -7.50 -18.21 23.82
CA ALA A 327 -7.67 -16.77 23.76
C ALA A 327 -6.54 -16.14 22.91
N PRO A 328 -6.82 -15.19 22.00
CA PRO A 328 -5.81 -14.58 21.15
C PRO A 328 -4.64 -13.95 21.91
N THR A 329 -4.88 -13.36 23.09
CA THR A 329 -3.83 -12.78 23.93
C THR A 329 -2.83 -13.82 24.42
N GLU A 330 -3.29 -15.02 24.76
CA GLU A 330 -2.45 -16.13 25.19
C GLU A 330 -1.64 -16.70 24.03
N VAL A 331 -2.28 -16.86 22.87
CA VAL A 331 -1.58 -17.29 21.65
C VAL A 331 -0.55 -16.25 21.22
N ALA A 332 -0.82 -14.96 21.39
CA ALA A 332 0.13 -13.89 21.11
C ALA A 332 1.39 -13.99 22.00
N GLU A 333 1.23 -14.26 23.30
CA GLU A 333 2.36 -14.48 24.21
C GLU A 333 3.14 -15.74 23.86
N TRP A 334 2.44 -16.83 23.56
CA TRP A 334 3.03 -18.07 23.08
C TRP A 334 3.82 -17.85 21.78
N LEU A 335 3.28 -17.11 20.82
CA LEU A 335 3.93 -16.79 19.54
C LEU A 335 5.25 -16.06 19.74
N ARG A 336 5.34 -15.12 20.68
CA ARG A 336 6.60 -14.42 21.00
C ARG A 336 7.65 -15.37 21.57
N GLN A 337 7.25 -16.30 22.43
CA GLN A 337 8.16 -17.32 22.97
C GLN A 337 8.57 -18.33 21.89
N TRP A 338 7.60 -18.76 21.08
CA TRP A 338 7.79 -19.68 19.96
C TRP A 338 8.74 -19.09 18.90
N GLY A 339 8.57 -17.82 18.54
CA GLY A 339 9.45 -17.10 17.61
C GLY A 339 10.90 -17.05 18.10
N ARG A 340 11.12 -16.80 19.40
CA ARG A 340 12.48 -16.80 20.00
C ARG A 340 13.18 -18.16 19.92
N ALA A 341 12.45 -19.26 19.74
CA ALA A 341 13.07 -20.57 19.54
C ALA A 341 13.93 -20.60 18.28
N PHE A 342 13.60 -19.83 17.24
CA PHE A 342 14.37 -19.75 16.00
C PHE A 342 15.69 -18.97 16.11
N LEU A 343 15.94 -18.27 17.23
CA LEU A 343 17.24 -17.65 17.49
C LEU A 343 18.33 -18.67 17.81
N ARG A 344 17.96 -19.92 18.14
CA ARG A 344 18.91 -21.00 18.43
C ARG A 344 19.38 -21.66 17.11
N PRO A 345 20.68 -21.92 16.94
CA PRO A 345 21.18 -22.70 15.81
C PRO A 345 20.53 -24.09 15.72
N GLY A 346 20.40 -24.63 14.50
CA GLY A 346 19.92 -26.00 14.27
C GLY A 346 18.41 -26.21 14.32
N GLN A 347 17.60 -25.13 14.29
CA GLN A 347 16.14 -25.19 14.38
C GLN A 347 15.42 -25.37 13.03
N GLY A 348 16.13 -25.83 12.00
CA GLY A 348 15.58 -26.18 10.68
C GLY A 348 15.52 -25.02 9.67
N LEU A 349 15.78 -23.77 10.07
CA LEU A 349 15.90 -22.66 9.13
C LEU A 349 17.30 -22.59 8.55
N THR A 350 17.38 -22.52 7.21
CA THR A 350 18.64 -22.32 6.49
C THR A 350 19.07 -20.85 6.47
N THR A 351 18.17 -19.94 6.84
CA THR A 351 18.40 -18.50 6.85
C THR A 351 18.26 -17.97 8.26
N PRO A 352 19.23 -17.18 8.76
CA PRO A 352 19.09 -16.54 10.06
C PRO A 352 17.87 -15.63 10.10
N VAL A 353 17.22 -15.58 11.27
CA VAL A 353 16.05 -14.73 11.50
C VAL A 353 16.29 -13.77 12.65
N GLN A 354 15.83 -12.54 12.48
CA GLN A 354 15.56 -11.61 13.56
C GLN A 354 14.13 -11.79 14.03
N VAL A 355 13.93 -11.76 15.35
CA VAL A 355 12.61 -11.91 15.98
C VAL A 355 12.24 -10.57 16.59
N ILE A 356 11.10 -10.04 16.18
CA ILE A 356 10.59 -8.75 16.64
C ILE A 356 9.19 -8.99 17.22
N ASP A 357 8.98 -8.60 18.48
CA ASP A 357 7.66 -8.67 19.09
C ASP A 357 6.75 -7.62 18.47
N VAL A 358 5.54 -8.03 18.07
CA VAL A 358 4.51 -7.13 17.52
C VAL A 358 3.24 -7.21 18.36
N PRO A 359 2.33 -6.22 18.27
CA PRO A 359 0.99 -6.36 18.81
C PRO A 359 0.32 -7.63 18.25
N GLY A 360 -0.22 -8.47 19.13
CA GLY A 360 -0.88 -9.73 18.73
C GLY A 360 0.04 -10.90 18.38
N GLY A 361 1.37 -10.76 18.35
CA GLY A 361 2.24 -11.92 18.08
C GLY A 361 3.71 -11.58 17.84
N VAL A 362 4.27 -12.09 16.75
CA VAL A 362 5.70 -12.02 16.44
C VAL A 362 5.95 -11.81 14.94
N MET A 363 7.02 -11.07 14.62
CA MET A 363 7.56 -10.96 13.27
C MET A 363 8.91 -11.70 13.18
N LEU A 364 9.02 -12.59 12.21
CA LEU A 364 10.24 -13.31 11.85
C LEU A 364 10.82 -12.67 10.58
N ARG A 365 11.85 -11.85 10.73
CA ARG A 365 12.54 -11.19 9.62
C ARG A 365 13.72 -12.04 9.17
N PHE A 366 13.75 -12.47 7.92
CA PHE A 366 14.88 -13.21 7.36
C PHE A 366 16.01 -12.23 7.03
N VAL A 367 17.23 -12.58 7.41
CA VAL A 367 18.40 -11.73 7.19
C VAL A 367 19.33 -12.44 6.22
N THR A 368 19.73 -11.74 5.15
CA THR A 368 20.80 -12.23 4.30
C THR A 368 22.10 -12.29 5.11
N THR A 369 22.72 -13.47 5.18
CA THR A 369 24.13 -13.53 5.57
C THR A 369 24.91 -12.95 4.41
N GLY A 370 25.52 -11.78 4.60
CA GLY A 370 26.31 -11.07 3.59
C GLY A 370 27.56 -11.82 3.10
N THR A 371 27.62 -13.15 3.18
CA THR A 371 28.64 -13.96 2.53
C THR A 371 28.31 -14.09 1.05
N GLY A 372 28.37 -12.96 0.33
CA GLY A 372 28.68 -13.01 -1.09
C GLY A 372 30.06 -13.63 -1.27
N TYR A 373 30.30 -14.28 -2.41
CA TYR A 373 31.60 -14.89 -2.75
C TYR A 373 32.78 -13.90 -2.77
N ASP A 374 32.55 -12.60 -2.58
CA ASP A 374 33.57 -11.55 -2.56
C ASP A 374 34.41 -11.53 -1.26
N ASP A 375 33.88 -12.01 -0.12
CA ASP A 375 34.62 -11.99 1.17
C ASP A 375 35.51 -13.23 1.39
N MET A 376 35.50 -14.21 0.47
CA MET A 376 36.36 -15.41 0.56
C MET A 376 37.78 -15.19 0.02
N ALA A 377 38.09 -13.99 -0.49
CA ALA A 377 39.37 -13.71 -1.12
C ALA A 377 40.50 -13.30 -0.15
N ASP A 378 40.19 -12.86 1.08
CA ASP A 378 41.19 -12.20 1.94
C ASP A 378 41.30 -12.67 3.41
N GLU A 379 40.59 -13.73 3.84
CA GLU A 379 40.74 -14.23 5.22
C GLU A 379 41.52 -15.54 5.30
N SER A 380 42.71 -15.46 5.94
CA SER A 380 43.60 -16.59 6.15
C SER A 380 43.01 -17.63 7.12
N PRO A 381 43.34 -18.93 6.99
CA PRO A 381 42.67 -20.01 7.73
C PRO A 381 42.97 -20.10 9.23
N GLU A 382 43.83 -19.24 9.78
CA GLU A 382 44.41 -19.43 11.13
C GLU A 382 43.56 -18.82 12.26
N ASP A 383 42.64 -17.89 11.98
CA ASP A 383 41.83 -17.22 13.02
C ASP A 383 40.52 -17.94 13.39
N LYS A 384 40.20 -19.06 12.72
CA LYS A 384 38.87 -19.70 12.82
C LYS A 384 38.59 -20.56 14.06
N TRP A 385 39.54 -20.75 14.99
CA TRP A 385 39.40 -21.75 16.06
C TRP A 385 39.42 -21.21 17.51
N ALA A 386 39.67 -19.92 17.74
CA ALA A 386 39.83 -19.40 19.11
C ALA A 386 38.53 -18.93 19.80
N ASP A 387 37.48 -18.53 19.08
CA ASP A 387 36.30 -17.87 19.67
C ASP A 387 34.96 -18.60 19.43
N SER A 388 34.91 -19.91 19.70
CA SER A 388 33.72 -20.75 19.47
C SER A 388 32.63 -20.71 20.56
N ASN A 389 32.68 -19.78 21.53
CA ASN A 389 31.69 -19.70 22.63
C ASN A 389 31.03 -18.33 22.84
N ALA A 390 31.23 -17.34 21.96
CA ALA A 390 30.47 -16.09 22.02
C ALA A 390 29.17 -16.19 21.19
N PRO A 391 28.02 -15.71 21.69
CA PRO A 391 26.81 -15.61 20.86
C PRO A 391 27.09 -14.66 19.70
N ILE A 392 27.08 -15.21 18.48
CA ILE A 392 27.17 -14.43 17.25
C ILE A 392 25.92 -13.55 17.18
N ILE A 393 26.07 -12.26 17.49
CA ILE A 393 25.06 -11.25 17.18
C ILE A 393 25.28 -10.92 15.69
N PRO A 394 24.41 -11.35 14.76
CA PRO A 394 24.62 -11.07 13.35
C PRO A 394 24.61 -9.54 13.14
N LYS A 395 25.69 -9.02 12.54
CA LYS A 395 25.70 -7.67 11.96
C LYS A 395 24.51 -7.58 11.00
N SER A 396 23.76 -6.48 11.05
CA SER A 396 22.51 -6.28 10.32
C SER A 396 22.72 -6.45 8.81
N GLY A 397 22.43 -7.63 8.28
CA GLY A 397 22.27 -7.83 6.83
C GLY A 397 20.99 -7.17 6.35
N ASP A 398 20.90 -6.93 5.05
CA ASP A 398 19.69 -6.40 4.44
C ASP A 398 18.54 -7.42 4.60
N PRO A 399 17.32 -6.95 4.95
CA PRO A 399 16.16 -7.82 5.15
C PRO A 399 15.78 -8.53 3.85
N ASP A 400 15.63 -9.85 3.92
CA ASP A 400 15.20 -10.73 2.81
C ASP A 400 13.75 -11.17 3.00
N GLY A 401 12.89 -10.20 3.32
CA GLY A 401 11.49 -10.43 3.66
C GLY A 401 11.26 -10.88 5.10
N ALA A 402 9.99 -10.92 5.50
CA ALA A 402 9.57 -11.26 6.84
C ALA A 402 8.23 -12.02 6.85
N LEU A 403 7.97 -12.75 7.93
CA LEU A 403 6.66 -13.31 8.26
C LEU A 403 6.13 -12.65 9.51
N VAL A 404 4.95 -12.05 9.42
CA VAL A 404 4.20 -11.53 10.56
C VAL A 404 3.17 -12.58 10.95
N ILE A 405 3.30 -13.10 12.18
CA ILE A 405 2.43 -14.13 12.74
C ILE A 405 1.70 -13.53 13.92
N VAL A 406 0.38 -13.38 13.81
CA VAL A 406 -0.45 -12.70 14.81
C VAL A 406 -1.65 -13.56 15.18
N ALA A 407 -1.99 -13.54 16.46
CA ALA A 407 -3.26 -14.01 16.98
C ALA A 407 -4.15 -12.80 17.25
N GLU A 408 -5.34 -12.81 16.67
CA GLU A 408 -6.28 -11.72 16.75
C GLU A 408 -7.71 -12.24 16.94
N THR A 409 -8.55 -11.39 17.50
CA THR A 409 -10.00 -11.58 17.46
C THR A 409 -10.49 -10.94 16.17
N GLY A 410 -10.75 -11.76 15.14
CA GLY A 410 -11.38 -11.25 13.92
C GLY A 410 -12.79 -10.76 14.24
N PRO A 411 -13.32 -9.73 13.55
CA PRO A 411 -14.70 -9.29 13.75
C PRO A 411 -15.66 -10.48 13.63
N LEU A 412 -16.69 -10.54 14.50
CA LEU A 412 -17.79 -11.49 14.32
C LEU A 412 -18.40 -11.20 12.95
N VAL A 413 -18.24 -12.16 12.05
CA VAL A 413 -18.75 -12.08 10.69
C VAL A 413 -20.28 -11.95 10.77
N GLY A 414 -20.80 -10.74 10.53
CA GLY A 414 -22.24 -10.48 10.39
C GLY A 414 -22.97 -9.75 11.53
N SER A 415 -22.31 -9.22 12.58
CA SER A 415 -23.00 -8.40 13.60
C SER A 415 -22.44 -6.98 13.66
N ARG A 416 -23.26 -6.01 13.26
CA ARG A 416 -23.05 -4.55 13.34
C ARG A 416 -23.02 -4.00 14.77
N THR A 417 -22.49 -4.77 15.71
CA THR A 417 -22.32 -4.38 17.11
C THR A 417 -20.84 -4.46 17.48
N LEU A 418 -20.08 -3.47 17.00
CA LEU A 418 -18.80 -3.10 17.56
C LEU A 418 -19.05 -2.44 18.94
N ALA A 419 -19.33 -3.25 19.95
CA ALA A 419 -19.31 -2.76 21.33
C ALA A 419 -18.88 -3.81 22.37
N GLN A 420 -18.94 -5.12 22.08
CA GLN A 420 -18.55 -6.14 23.06
C GLN A 420 -17.95 -7.38 22.40
N GLY A 421 -16.61 -7.42 22.32
CA GLY A 421 -15.75 -8.59 22.58
C GLY A 421 -15.96 -9.93 21.87
N ASN A 422 -17.01 -10.11 21.07
CA ASN A 422 -17.33 -11.36 20.43
C ASN A 422 -16.81 -11.27 19.00
N GLY A 423 -15.66 -11.86 18.76
CA GLY A 423 -15.14 -12.10 17.42
C GLY A 423 -14.56 -13.50 17.39
N THR A 424 -14.41 -14.09 16.20
CA THR A 424 -13.83 -15.43 16.11
C THR A 424 -12.32 -15.33 16.30
N PRO A 425 -11.75 -15.92 17.35
CA PRO A 425 -10.32 -15.90 17.57
C PRO A 425 -9.62 -16.68 16.45
N ARG A 426 -8.57 -16.10 15.88
CA ARG A 426 -7.84 -16.67 14.75
C ARG A 426 -6.36 -16.35 14.83
N LEU A 427 -5.55 -17.22 14.25
CA LEU A 427 -4.15 -16.98 13.96
C LEU A 427 -3.98 -16.71 12.46
N ARG A 428 -3.17 -15.70 12.13
CA ARG A 428 -2.85 -15.29 10.76
C ARG A 428 -1.36 -15.21 10.56
N VAL A 429 -0.91 -15.63 9.38
CA VAL A 429 0.46 -15.48 8.92
C VAL A 429 0.47 -14.69 7.62
N MET A 430 1.25 -13.62 7.58
CA MET A 430 1.35 -12.70 6.44
C MET A 430 2.82 -12.54 6.05
N ARG A 431 3.13 -12.48 4.75
CA ARG A 431 4.44 -12.00 4.30
C ARG A 431 4.52 -10.49 4.48
N ALA A 432 5.61 -10.01 5.05
CA ALA A 432 5.93 -8.60 5.22
C ALA A 432 7.31 -8.30 4.61
N GLU A 433 7.63 -7.01 4.44
CA GLU A 433 8.93 -6.56 3.91
C GLU A 433 9.27 -7.12 2.52
N MET A 434 8.25 -7.32 1.68
CA MET A 434 8.34 -7.84 0.31
C MET A 434 8.73 -6.75 -0.69
N ALA A 435 9.96 -6.24 -0.62
CA ALA A 435 10.47 -5.29 -1.61
C ALA A 435 10.64 -5.94 -2.99
N GLU A 436 10.75 -5.13 -4.03
CA GLU A 436 11.03 -5.62 -5.39
C GLU A 436 12.41 -6.31 -5.41
N GLY A 437 12.44 -7.59 -5.77
CA GLY A 437 13.65 -8.42 -5.73
C GLY A 437 13.84 -9.24 -4.44
N THR A 438 12.99 -9.08 -3.43
CA THR A 438 12.99 -9.93 -2.23
C THR A 438 12.62 -11.36 -2.60
N LEU A 439 13.54 -12.30 -2.34
CA LEU A 439 13.33 -13.72 -2.59
C LEU A 439 13.00 -14.39 -1.25
N VAL A 440 11.70 -14.48 -0.93
CA VAL A 440 11.29 -15.33 0.18
C VAL A 440 11.66 -16.76 -0.16
N LYS A 441 12.61 -17.31 0.60
CA LYS A 441 12.99 -18.72 0.48
C LYS A 441 11.82 -19.57 0.89
N GLU A 442 11.07 -20.05 -0.10
CA GLU A 442 9.85 -20.86 0.06
C GLU A 442 10.05 -22.04 1.03
N THR A 443 11.26 -22.61 1.06
CA THR A 443 11.63 -23.70 1.98
C THR A 443 11.66 -23.27 3.46
N SER A 444 12.18 -22.07 3.76
CA SER A 444 12.19 -21.53 5.12
C SER A 444 10.77 -21.16 5.56
N GLU A 445 9.98 -20.57 4.66
CA GLU A 445 8.56 -20.28 4.92
C GLU A 445 7.76 -21.55 5.21
N ALA A 446 7.83 -22.56 4.35
CA ALA A 446 7.15 -23.84 4.54
C ALA A 446 7.52 -24.49 5.88
N THR A 447 8.81 -24.46 6.24
CA THR A 447 9.30 -24.98 7.54
C THR A 447 8.69 -24.23 8.73
N VAL A 448 8.60 -22.90 8.66
CA VAL A 448 7.96 -22.08 9.69
C VAL A 448 6.47 -22.43 9.80
N LEU A 449 5.76 -22.53 8.68
CA LEU A 449 4.32 -22.82 8.66
C LEU A 449 3.98 -24.22 9.17
N GLU A 450 4.71 -25.24 8.73
CA GLU A 450 4.51 -26.63 9.18
C GLU A 450 4.76 -26.75 10.69
N ARG A 451 5.86 -26.15 11.17
CA ARG A 451 6.18 -26.13 12.60
C ARG A 451 5.12 -25.37 13.40
N LEU A 452 4.65 -24.23 12.90
CA LEU A 452 3.62 -23.44 13.54
C LEU A 452 2.31 -24.23 13.70
N GLN A 453 1.83 -24.87 12.64
CA GLN A 453 0.62 -25.68 12.68
C GLN A 453 0.74 -26.85 13.66
N ARG A 454 1.87 -27.57 13.63
CA ARG A 454 2.13 -28.70 14.52
C ARG A 454 2.16 -28.25 15.99
N ASP A 455 2.92 -27.20 16.28
CA ASP A 455 3.13 -26.73 17.66
C ASP A 455 1.86 -26.06 18.22
N LEU A 456 1.07 -25.38 17.38
CA LEU A 456 -0.23 -24.81 17.76
C LEU A 456 -1.24 -25.91 18.10
N ARG A 457 -1.35 -26.97 17.28
CA ARG A 457 -2.22 -28.12 17.60
C ARG A 457 -1.84 -28.78 18.91
N ALA A 458 -0.54 -28.96 19.18
CA ALA A 458 -0.07 -29.51 20.44
C ALA A 458 -0.43 -28.61 21.64
N LEU A 459 -0.43 -27.28 21.46
CA LEU A 459 -0.88 -26.32 22.46
C LEU A 459 -2.39 -26.45 22.75
N GLU A 460 -3.20 -26.59 21.70
CA GLU A 460 -4.65 -26.79 21.84
C GLU A 460 -5.00 -28.13 22.53
N ASP A 461 -4.36 -29.22 22.10
CA ASP A 461 -4.57 -30.56 22.66
C ASP A 461 -4.15 -30.66 24.14
N GLY A 462 -3.06 -29.97 24.51
CA GLY A 462 -2.58 -29.94 25.89
C GLY A 462 -3.57 -29.29 26.86
N ARG A 463 -4.44 -28.40 26.35
CA ARG A 463 -5.46 -27.72 27.14
C ARG A 463 -6.76 -28.50 27.23
N GLY A 464 -7.15 -29.21 26.17
CA GLY A 464 -8.36 -30.05 26.18
C GLY A 464 -8.31 -31.25 27.16
N ARG A 465 -7.12 -31.55 27.71
CA ARG A 465 -6.91 -32.63 28.70
C ARG A 465 -6.86 -32.16 30.17
N ARG A 466 -6.89 -30.85 30.42
CA ARG A 466 -6.98 -30.27 31.77
C ARG A 466 -8.41 -29.84 32.03
#